data_AF-A0AA86N9J8-F1
#
_entry.id   AF-A0AA86N9J8-F1
#
_cell.length_a   1.000
_cell.length_b   1.000
_cell.length_c   1.000
_cell.angle_alpha   90.00
_cell.angle_beta   90.00
_cell.angle_gamma   90.00
#
_symmetry.space_group_name_H-M   'P 1'
#
loop_
_entity.id
_entity.type
_entity.pdbx_description
1 polymer ?
#
loop_
_entity_poly.entity_id
_entity_poly.type
_entity_poly.pdbx_seq_one_letter_code
_entity_poly.pdbx_strand_id
1 'polypeptide(L)'
;MLLVITQLFAKDSLQCRACKDGMQIVYDLLDSGAGKDLIEAGLKEICLMFPEGEWKTECQAFVTQEYETIIAMLEGQFPIETLCTLMTACEYPIPPINGVCDVCLIGFTFLEDLFSLDLGLDLMEYVIDYVCYIFPEGQWRDECDKFMDQEYEHLIKFLDNEFPPEFACAALEACDSPFTPVDGVCLTCETAFTFMYDMLEFDSETGTNVIEIALDYICYLFPEGESRTTCDTFVNKEYDELIHYIDSEFSPKAICNLINACDGPDPEYKTECEFCRILYQMALDLLDFDASIDIIEELLEHICDIFNTPATQKVCKVFIDKNYEKIIDSLLQKYPTEVACEAFGACIA
;
A
#
# COMPACT_ATOMS: atom_id res chain seq x y z
N MET A 1 -6.17 -29.69 20.50
CA MET A 1 -5.41 -28.43 20.50
C MET A 1 -3.89 -28.63 20.48
N LEU A 2 -3.33 -29.65 21.16
CA LEU A 2 -1.89 -29.98 21.04
C LEU A 2 -1.46 -30.74 19.77
N LEU A 3 -2.39 -31.35 19.04
CA LEU A 3 -2.10 -32.12 17.81
C LEU A 3 -2.06 -31.28 16.53
N VAL A 4 -2.60 -30.05 16.56
CA VAL A 4 -2.67 -29.14 15.39
C VAL A 4 -1.42 -28.28 15.29
N ILE A 5 -0.82 -27.89 16.42
CA ILE A 5 0.45 -27.14 16.46
C ILE A 5 1.62 -28.00 15.99
N THR A 6 1.57 -29.32 16.20
CA THR A 6 2.58 -30.27 15.68
C THR A 6 2.50 -30.54 14.18
N GLN A 7 1.51 -29.98 13.47
CA GLN A 7 1.37 -30.11 12.01
C GLN A 7 1.77 -28.85 11.23
N LEU A 8 1.99 -27.71 11.91
CA LEU A 8 2.39 -26.44 11.29
C LEU A 8 3.90 -26.32 11.02
N PHE A 9 4.71 -27.21 11.60
CA PHE A 9 6.12 -27.36 11.23
C PHE A 9 6.27 -28.64 10.41
N ALA A 10 6.13 -28.51 9.09
CA ALA A 10 6.58 -29.53 8.17
C ALA A 10 8.03 -29.87 8.51
N LYS A 11 8.34 -31.16 8.53
CA LYS A 11 9.60 -31.72 9.00
C LYS A 11 10.71 -31.29 8.03
N ASP A 12 11.40 -30.18 8.32
CA ASP A 12 12.49 -29.64 7.52
C ASP A 12 13.36 -30.76 6.93
N SER A 13 13.57 -30.71 5.61
CA SER A 13 14.45 -31.64 4.91
C SER A 13 15.84 -31.63 5.57
N LEU A 14 16.62 -32.71 5.40
CA LEU A 14 18.00 -32.70 5.91
C LEU A 14 18.81 -31.52 5.34
N GLN A 15 18.54 -31.17 4.09
CA GLN A 15 19.14 -30.03 3.39
C GLN A 15 18.72 -28.69 4.03
N CYS A 16 17.43 -28.51 4.33
CA CYS A 16 16.93 -27.30 4.99
C CYS A 16 17.58 -27.11 6.37
N ARG A 17 17.60 -28.16 7.21
CA ARG A 17 18.28 -28.07 8.52
C ARG A 17 19.77 -27.77 8.38
N ALA A 18 20.46 -28.43 7.45
CA ALA A 18 21.88 -28.19 7.23
C ALA A 18 22.16 -26.75 6.77
N CYS A 19 21.28 -26.18 5.94
CA CYS A 19 21.37 -24.78 5.56
C CYS A 19 21.16 -23.87 6.78
N LYS A 20 20.09 -24.08 7.56
CA LYS A 20 19.79 -23.25 8.74
C LYS A 20 20.92 -23.27 9.76
N ASP A 21 21.42 -24.46 10.09
CA ASP A 21 22.54 -24.64 11.01
C ASP A 21 23.82 -23.97 10.46
N GLY A 22 24.08 -24.09 9.16
CA GLY A 22 25.22 -23.47 8.50
C GLY A 22 25.16 -21.94 8.50
N MET A 23 24.01 -21.37 8.19
CA MET A 23 23.78 -19.92 8.19
C MET A 23 23.88 -19.34 9.61
N GLN A 24 23.37 -20.06 10.61
CA GLN A 24 23.53 -19.65 12.01
C GLN A 24 25.00 -19.54 12.40
N ILE A 25 25.84 -20.49 11.97
CA ILE A 25 27.29 -20.42 12.22
C ILE A 25 27.91 -19.19 11.55
N VAL A 26 27.48 -18.86 10.32
CA VAL A 26 27.96 -17.66 9.61
C VAL A 26 27.60 -16.38 10.36
N TYR A 27 26.37 -16.25 10.87
CA TYR A 27 25.96 -15.12 11.70
C TYR A 27 26.70 -15.04 13.02
N ASP A 28 26.87 -16.16 13.72
CA ASP A 28 27.64 -16.18 14.97
C ASP A 28 29.11 -15.72 14.73
N LEU A 29 29.69 -16.06 13.58
CA LEU A 29 31.04 -15.61 13.22
C LEU A 29 31.09 -14.12 12.91
N LEU A 30 30.11 -13.59 12.18
CA LEU A 30 29.99 -12.16 11.90
C LEU A 30 29.84 -11.35 13.18
N ASP A 31 28.92 -11.75 14.06
CA ASP A 31 28.68 -11.11 15.37
C ASP A 31 29.92 -11.15 16.28
N SER A 32 30.74 -12.20 16.16
CA SER A 32 31.98 -12.33 16.93
C SER A 32 33.11 -11.41 16.45
N GLY A 33 32.93 -10.70 15.32
CA GLY A 33 33.98 -9.91 14.68
C GLY A 33 35.10 -10.78 14.12
N ALA A 34 34.77 -11.98 13.63
CA ALA A 34 35.73 -12.88 13.00
C ALA A 34 36.49 -12.16 11.87
N GLY A 35 37.79 -12.42 11.77
CA GLY A 35 38.61 -11.81 10.72
C GLY A 35 38.14 -12.25 9.33
N LYS A 36 38.20 -11.33 8.36
CA LYS A 36 37.77 -11.53 6.98
C LYS A 36 38.18 -12.89 6.39
N ASP A 37 39.44 -13.27 6.57
CA ASP A 37 39.98 -14.54 6.07
C ASP A 37 39.22 -15.77 6.58
N LEU A 38 38.68 -15.73 7.81
CA LEU A 38 37.94 -16.84 8.41
C LEU A 38 36.54 -16.97 7.81
N ILE A 39 35.84 -15.84 7.61
CA ILE A 39 34.49 -15.83 7.03
C ILE A 39 34.55 -16.19 5.54
N GLU A 40 35.52 -15.64 4.81
CA GLU A 40 35.75 -15.97 3.40
C GLU A 40 36.06 -17.46 3.23
N ALA A 41 36.91 -18.02 4.10
CA ALA A 41 37.19 -19.46 4.09
C ALA A 41 35.93 -20.28 4.39
N GLY A 42 35.10 -19.87 5.36
CA GLY A 42 33.82 -20.51 5.66
C GLY A 42 32.85 -20.53 4.49
N LEU A 43 32.70 -19.40 3.79
CA LEU A 43 31.88 -19.30 2.57
C LEU A 43 32.43 -20.20 1.44
N LYS A 44 33.76 -20.29 1.30
CA LYS A 44 34.40 -21.19 0.31
C LYS A 44 34.21 -22.66 0.62
N GLU A 45 34.03 -23.04 1.88
CA GLU A 45 33.70 -24.43 2.27
C GLU A 45 32.30 -24.83 1.77
N ILE A 46 31.35 -23.89 1.70
CA ILE A 46 30.03 -24.14 1.10
C ILE A 46 30.19 -24.53 -0.37
N CYS A 47 31.09 -23.87 -1.11
CA CYS A 47 31.38 -24.22 -2.48
C CYS A 47 31.94 -25.66 -2.65
N LEU A 48 32.52 -26.25 -1.60
CA LEU A 48 33.01 -27.63 -1.64
C LEU A 48 31.88 -28.66 -1.57
N MET A 49 30.65 -28.26 -1.23
CA MET A 49 29.48 -29.13 -1.26
C MET A 49 29.02 -29.45 -2.70
N PHE A 50 29.42 -28.63 -3.68
CA PHE A 50 29.15 -28.90 -5.09
C PHE A 50 30.08 -29.98 -5.64
N PRO A 51 29.62 -30.80 -6.61
CA PRO A 51 30.47 -31.76 -7.31
C PRO A 51 31.71 -31.09 -7.95
N GLU A 52 32.80 -31.85 -8.10
CA GLU A 52 33.99 -31.41 -8.83
C GLU A 52 33.62 -30.95 -10.26
N GLY A 53 33.99 -29.72 -10.62
CA GLY A 53 33.66 -29.12 -11.92
C GLY A 53 33.77 -27.60 -11.95
N GLU A 54 33.26 -27.00 -13.03
CA GLU A 54 33.28 -25.55 -13.25
C GLU A 54 32.50 -24.80 -12.16
N TRP A 55 31.30 -25.28 -11.78
CA TRP A 55 30.47 -24.70 -10.72
C TRP A 55 31.19 -24.50 -9.38
N LYS A 56 31.98 -25.50 -8.95
CA LYS A 56 32.78 -25.41 -7.73
C LYS A 56 33.83 -24.30 -7.82
N THR A 57 34.46 -24.17 -8.99
CA THR A 57 35.51 -23.17 -9.23
C THR A 57 34.92 -21.77 -9.36
N GLU A 58 33.79 -21.63 -10.06
CA GLU A 58 33.05 -20.38 -10.21
C GLU A 58 32.49 -19.89 -8.87
N CYS A 59 31.90 -20.78 -8.05
CA CYS A 59 31.45 -20.44 -6.71
C CYS A 59 32.60 -19.86 -5.85
N GLN A 60 33.77 -20.51 -5.86
CA GLN A 60 34.92 -20.02 -5.09
C GLN A 60 35.45 -18.68 -5.60
N ALA A 61 35.44 -18.48 -6.92
CA ALA A 61 35.81 -17.21 -7.53
C ALA A 61 34.81 -16.11 -7.16
N PHE A 62 33.51 -16.39 -7.24
CA PHE A 62 32.43 -15.49 -6.83
C PHE A 62 32.55 -15.09 -5.36
N VAL A 63 32.70 -16.03 -4.44
CA VAL A 63 32.91 -15.74 -3.01
C VAL A 63 34.13 -14.85 -2.77
N THR A 64 35.19 -15.01 -3.57
CA THR A 64 36.40 -14.16 -3.45
C THR A 64 36.15 -12.76 -4.00
N GLN A 65 35.50 -12.67 -5.16
CA GLN A 65 35.29 -11.42 -5.88
C GLN A 65 34.25 -10.54 -5.21
N GLU A 66 33.14 -11.15 -4.79
CA GLU A 66 31.98 -10.48 -4.21
C GLU A 66 31.99 -10.54 -2.68
N TYR A 67 33.13 -10.85 -2.05
CA TYR A 67 33.22 -11.00 -0.60
C TYR A 67 32.62 -9.81 0.16
N GLU A 68 33.03 -8.58 -0.18
CA GLU A 68 32.56 -7.37 0.51
C GLU A 68 31.04 -7.19 0.34
N THR A 69 30.51 -7.49 -0.85
CA THR A 69 29.07 -7.48 -1.14
C THR A 69 28.33 -8.53 -0.31
N ILE A 70 28.85 -9.77 -0.28
CA ILE A 70 28.26 -10.89 0.47
C ILE A 70 28.26 -10.58 1.97
N ILE A 71 29.31 -9.97 2.52
CA ILE A 71 29.34 -9.59 3.95
C ILE A 71 28.39 -8.44 4.23
N ALA A 72 28.38 -7.39 3.41
CA ALA A 72 27.44 -6.29 3.57
C ALA A 72 25.98 -6.78 3.59
N MET A 73 25.67 -7.77 2.73
CA MET A 73 24.38 -8.46 2.76
C MET A 73 24.19 -9.23 4.08
N LEU A 74 25.10 -10.12 4.46
CA LEU A 74 24.93 -10.93 5.68
C LEU A 74 24.87 -10.08 6.97
N GLU A 75 25.55 -8.94 7.02
CA GLU A 75 25.47 -7.96 8.11
C GLU A 75 24.10 -7.28 8.19
N GLY A 76 23.33 -7.27 7.10
CA GLY A 76 21.91 -6.89 7.07
C GLY A 76 20.98 -7.85 7.83
N GLN A 77 21.51 -8.95 8.39
CA GLN A 77 20.78 -9.94 9.21
C GLN A 77 19.52 -10.49 8.55
N PHE A 78 19.69 -11.02 7.35
CA PHE A 78 18.62 -11.71 6.65
C PHE A 78 18.04 -12.85 7.50
N PRO A 79 16.72 -13.06 7.54
CA PRO A 79 16.15 -14.25 8.16
C PRO A 79 16.76 -15.51 7.54
N ILE A 80 17.28 -16.40 8.38
CA ILE A 80 17.94 -17.64 7.96
C ILE A 80 16.96 -18.48 7.12
N GLU A 81 15.69 -18.48 7.49
CA GLU A 81 14.59 -19.11 6.75
C GLU A 81 14.51 -18.63 5.31
N THR A 82 14.57 -17.32 5.08
CA THR A 82 14.49 -16.72 3.74
C THR A 82 15.72 -17.07 2.91
N LEU A 83 16.93 -16.93 3.49
CA LEU A 83 18.16 -17.32 2.80
C LEU A 83 18.16 -18.79 2.39
N CYS A 84 17.74 -19.67 3.29
CA CYS A 84 17.70 -21.10 2.99
C CYS A 84 16.59 -21.47 2.00
N THR A 85 15.53 -20.67 1.91
CA THR A 85 14.50 -20.80 0.87
C THR A 85 15.02 -20.35 -0.49
N LEU A 86 15.72 -19.21 -0.56
CA LEU A 86 16.39 -18.73 -1.78
C LEU A 86 17.44 -19.72 -2.30
N MET A 87 18.19 -20.35 -1.39
CA MET A 87 19.13 -21.42 -1.73
C MET A 87 18.44 -22.73 -2.14
N THR A 88 17.10 -22.76 -2.20
CA THR A 88 16.25 -23.94 -2.49
C THR A 88 16.45 -25.10 -1.50
N ALA A 89 17.09 -24.83 -0.36
CA ALA A 89 17.35 -25.82 0.67
C ALA A 89 16.11 -26.08 1.53
N CYS A 90 15.32 -25.02 1.77
CA CYS A 90 14.03 -25.05 2.45
C CYS A 90 12.89 -24.83 1.45
N GLU A 91 11.73 -25.43 1.74
CA GLU A 91 10.50 -25.16 1.00
C GLU A 91 9.88 -23.86 1.53
N TYR A 92 9.45 -22.98 0.62
CA TYR A 92 8.64 -21.83 0.99
C TYR A 92 7.27 -22.32 1.47
N PRO A 93 6.74 -21.84 2.61
CA PRO A 93 5.43 -22.26 3.10
C PRO A 93 4.32 -21.74 2.19
N ILE A 94 3.97 -22.52 1.17
CA ILE A 94 2.91 -22.18 0.23
C ILE A 94 1.54 -22.60 0.78
N PRO A 95 0.58 -21.67 0.99
CA PRO A 95 -0.80 -22.02 1.29
C PRO A 95 -1.46 -22.75 0.10
N PRO A 96 -2.63 -23.40 0.30
CA PRO A 96 -3.31 -24.11 -0.78
C PRO A 96 -3.65 -23.18 -1.96
N ILE A 97 -3.18 -23.54 -3.16
CA ILE A 97 -3.40 -22.79 -4.41
C ILE A 97 -4.70 -23.25 -5.06
N ASN A 98 -5.64 -22.33 -5.28
CA ASN A 98 -6.94 -22.56 -5.89
C ASN A 98 -7.10 -21.87 -7.26
N GLY A 99 -6.14 -21.04 -7.68
CA GLY A 99 -6.17 -20.33 -8.95
C GLY A 99 -4.98 -19.42 -9.15
N VAL A 100 -5.00 -18.66 -10.25
CA VAL A 100 -3.94 -17.72 -10.62
C VAL A 100 -3.82 -16.54 -9.65
N CYS A 101 -4.92 -16.13 -9.00
CA CYS A 101 -4.90 -15.12 -7.94
C CYS A 101 -4.01 -15.57 -6.77
N ASP A 102 -4.19 -16.80 -6.27
CA ASP A 102 -3.38 -17.33 -5.17
C ASP A 102 -1.88 -17.39 -5.56
N VAL A 103 -1.57 -17.80 -6.80
CA VAL A 103 -0.18 -17.80 -7.30
C VAL A 103 0.42 -16.39 -7.28
N CYS A 104 -0.34 -15.40 -7.74
CA CYS A 104 0.10 -14.02 -7.75
C CYS A 104 0.34 -13.49 -6.32
N LEU A 105 -0.65 -13.64 -5.43
CA LEU A 105 -0.55 -13.17 -4.05
C LEU A 105 0.65 -13.79 -3.33
N ILE A 106 0.83 -15.11 -3.45
CA ILE A 106 1.97 -15.82 -2.86
C ILE A 106 3.30 -15.28 -3.41
N GLY A 107 3.37 -14.99 -4.72
CA GLY A 107 4.55 -14.42 -5.35
C GLY A 107 4.89 -13.04 -4.81
N PHE A 108 3.90 -12.15 -4.71
CA PHE A 108 4.08 -10.81 -4.14
C PHE A 108 4.41 -10.83 -2.65
N THR A 109 3.77 -11.68 -1.84
CA THR A 109 4.15 -11.83 -0.42
C THR A 109 5.59 -12.32 -0.26
N PHE A 110 6.03 -13.26 -1.12
CA PHE A 110 7.43 -13.69 -1.10
C PHE A 110 8.37 -12.53 -1.47
N LEU A 111 7.99 -11.72 -2.45
CA LEU A 111 8.73 -10.52 -2.82
C LEU A 111 8.78 -9.53 -1.65
N GLU A 112 7.67 -9.23 -0.98
CA GLU A 112 7.64 -8.35 0.21
C GLU A 112 8.55 -8.85 1.34
N ASP A 113 8.51 -10.15 1.63
CA ASP A 113 9.43 -10.78 2.59
C ASP A 113 10.90 -10.54 2.22
N LEU A 114 11.21 -10.42 0.92
CA LEU A 114 12.55 -10.11 0.41
C LEU A 114 12.86 -8.61 0.42
N PHE A 115 11.89 -7.75 0.10
CA PHE A 115 12.03 -6.29 0.17
C PHE A 115 12.27 -5.80 1.59
N SER A 116 11.69 -6.47 2.58
CA SER A 116 11.95 -6.20 4.01
C SER A 116 13.44 -6.33 4.41
N LEU A 117 14.28 -6.84 3.50
CA LEU A 117 15.70 -7.08 3.69
C LEU A 117 16.59 -5.99 3.08
N ASP A 118 16.01 -4.89 2.56
CA ASP A 118 16.70 -3.73 1.96
C ASP A 118 17.73 -4.16 0.89
N LEU A 119 17.26 -4.94 -0.08
CA LEU A 119 18.09 -5.44 -1.16
C LEU A 119 18.39 -4.31 -2.15
N GLY A 120 19.67 -4.11 -2.46
CA GLY A 120 20.05 -3.24 -3.58
C GLY A 120 19.43 -3.73 -4.89
N LEU A 121 19.13 -2.77 -5.80
CA LEU A 121 18.44 -3.00 -7.09
C LEU A 121 18.99 -4.20 -7.89
N ASP A 122 20.31 -4.33 -7.99
CA ASP A 122 20.95 -5.41 -8.75
C ASP A 122 20.59 -6.81 -8.22
N LEU A 123 20.40 -6.94 -6.91
CA LEU A 123 20.02 -8.21 -6.29
C LEU A 123 18.52 -8.47 -6.41
N MET A 124 17.70 -7.42 -6.42
CA MET A 124 16.26 -7.57 -6.62
C MET A 124 15.96 -8.15 -8.00
N GLU A 125 16.63 -7.67 -9.04
CA GLU A 125 16.51 -8.23 -10.39
C GLU A 125 16.79 -9.73 -10.40
N TYR A 126 17.88 -10.14 -9.72
CA TYR A 126 18.23 -11.55 -9.59
C TYR A 126 17.16 -12.33 -8.81
N VAL A 127 16.69 -11.80 -7.67
CA VAL A 127 15.72 -12.49 -6.81
C VAL A 127 14.35 -12.66 -7.49
N ILE A 128 13.95 -11.69 -8.32
CA ILE A 128 12.73 -11.75 -9.11
C ILE A 128 12.76 -12.93 -10.09
N ASP A 129 13.92 -13.24 -10.68
CA ASP A 129 14.08 -14.45 -11.51
C ASP A 129 13.91 -15.77 -10.70
N TYR A 130 14.08 -15.71 -9.38
CA TYR A 130 13.90 -16.86 -8.49
C TYR A 130 12.45 -17.01 -7.96
N VAL A 131 11.57 -16.02 -8.16
CA VAL A 131 10.21 -16.02 -7.59
C VAL A 131 9.43 -17.27 -7.98
N CYS A 132 9.56 -17.74 -9.23
CA CYS A 132 8.82 -18.91 -9.69
C CYS A 132 9.34 -20.24 -9.15
N TYR A 133 10.58 -20.28 -8.65
CA TYR A 133 11.17 -21.48 -8.06
C TYR A 133 10.61 -21.83 -6.68
N ILE A 134 9.93 -20.89 -6.01
CA ILE A 134 9.22 -21.18 -4.76
C ILE A 134 8.10 -22.20 -5.00
N PHE A 135 7.47 -22.16 -6.18
CA PHE A 135 6.43 -23.11 -6.55
C PHE A 135 7.04 -24.47 -6.94
N PRO A 136 6.38 -25.60 -6.60
CA PRO A 136 6.81 -26.92 -7.05
C PRO A 136 6.86 -27.02 -8.58
N GLU A 137 7.77 -27.85 -9.10
CA GLU A 137 7.84 -28.14 -10.54
C GLU A 137 6.48 -28.61 -11.09
N GLY A 138 6.09 -28.06 -12.25
CA GLY A 138 4.86 -28.38 -12.95
C GLY A 138 4.00 -27.15 -13.20
N GLN A 139 2.69 -27.34 -13.24
CA GLN A 139 1.74 -26.34 -13.74
C GLN A 139 1.90 -24.95 -13.10
N TRP A 140 2.07 -24.86 -11.78
CA TRP A 140 2.10 -23.55 -11.11
C TRP A 140 3.38 -22.78 -11.36
N ARG A 141 4.52 -23.47 -11.44
CA ARG A 141 5.77 -22.86 -11.88
C ARG A 141 5.66 -22.41 -13.34
N ASP A 142 5.10 -23.24 -14.22
CA ASP A 142 4.88 -22.88 -15.63
C ASP A 142 3.93 -21.68 -15.80
N GLU A 143 2.90 -21.53 -14.96
CA GLU A 143 2.02 -20.34 -15.00
C GLU A 143 2.72 -19.10 -14.45
N CYS A 144 3.54 -19.24 -13.40
CA CYS A 144 4.36 -18.14 -12.89
C CYS A 144 5.36 -17.68 -13.96
N ASP A 145 6.09 -18.59 -14.59
CA ASP A 145 7.09 -18.24 -15.62
C ASP A 145 6.46 -17.46 -16.79
N LYS A 146 5.28 -17.90 -17.27
CA LYS A 146 4.55 -17.17 -18.33
C LYS A 146 4.11 -15.77 -17.89
N PHE A 147 3.70 -15.63 -16.63
CA PHE A 147 3.30 -14.35 -16.08
C PHE A 147 4.50 -13.40 -16.01
N MET A 148 5.63 -13.88 -15.50
CA MET A 148 6.88 -13.13 -15.46
C MET A 148 7.30 -12.67 -16.86
N ASP A 149 7.25 -13.55 -17.86
CA ASP A 149 7.58 -13.22 -19.25
C ASP A 149 6.71 -12.10 -19.85
N GLN A 150 5.47 -11.94 -19.38
CA GLN A 150 4.50 -10.98 -19.91
C GLN A 150 4.53 -9.66 -19.14
N GLU A 151 4.70 -9.73 -17.84
CA GLU A 151 4.43 -8.63 -16.92
C GLU A 151 5.66 -8.12 -16.18
N TYR A 152 6.87 -8.61 -16.50
CA TYR A 152 8.11 -8.24 -15.82
C TYR A 152 8.27 -6.72 -15.63
N GLU A 153 8.08 -5.92 -16.69
CA GLU A 153 8.22 -4.47 -16.61
C GLU A 153 7.19 -3.82 -15.69
N HIS A 154 5.97 -4.37 -15.63
CA HIS A 154 4.93 -3.90 -14.72
C HIS A 154 5.23 -4.35 -13.29
N LEU A 155 5.73 -5.57 -13.09
CA LEU A 155 6.16 -6.08 -11.81
C LEU A 155 7.23 -5.17 -11.18
N ILE A 156 8.28 -4.81 -11.92
CA ILE A 156 9.32 -3.89 -11.40
C ILE A 156 8.70 -2.57 -10.96
N LYS A 157 7.78 -2.01 -11.74
CA LYS A 157 7.06 -0.80 -11.34
C LYS A 157 6.19 -1.02 -10.11
N PHE A 158 5.55 -2.17 -9.96
CA PHE A 158 4.73 -2.46 -8.79
C PHE A 158 5.59 -2.53 -7.52
N LEU A 159 6.80 -3.06 -7.66
CA LEU A 159 7.74 -3.23 -6.57
C LEU A 159 8.46 -1.91 -6.20
N ASP A 160 8.88 -1.12 -7.18
CA ASP A 160 9.53 0.19 -6.97
C ASP A 160 8.61 1.18 -6.23
N ASN A 161 7.30 0.99 -6.36
CA ASN A 161 6.28 1.82 -5.74
C ASN A 161 5.61 1.12 -4.54
N GLU A 162 6.19 0.02 -4.02
CA GLU A 162 5.74 -0.66 -2.80
C GLU A 162 4.22 -0.95 -2.75
N PHE A 163 3.65 -1.36 -3.90
CA PHE A 163 2.21 -1.62 -3.97
C PHE A 163 1.81 -2.89 -3.21
N PRO A 164 0.67 -2.90 -2.48
CA PRO A 164 0.17 -4.09 -1.81
C PRO A 164 -0.06 -5.28 -2.77
N PRO A 165 0.14 -6.55 -2.34
CA PRO A 165 -0.01 -7.74 -3.17
C PRO A 165 -1.39 -7.89 -3.80
N GLU A 166 -2.45 -7.66 -3.02
CA GLU A 166 -3.85 -7.77 -3.46
C GLU A 166 -4.12 -6.86 -4.65
N PHE A 167 -3.51 -5.69 -4.60
CA PHE A 167 -3.65 -4.66 -5.58
C PHE A 167 -2.84 -4.97 -6.84
N ALA A 168 -1.56 -5.31 -6.69
CA ALA A 168 -0.72 -5.64 -7.83
C ALA A 168 -1.32 -6.83 -8.61
N CYS A 169 -1.88 -7.81 -7.89
CA CYS A 169 -2.55 -8.95 -8.48
C CYS A 169 -3.90 -8.64 -9.14
N ALA A 170 -4.64 -7.65 -8.64
CA ALA A 170 -5.84 -7.16 -9.32
C ALA A 170 -5.50 -6.39 -10.60
N ALA A 171 -4.45 -5.56 -10.57
CA ALA A 171 -3.97 -4.78 -11.70
C ALA A 171 -3.51 -5.67 -12.86
N LEU A 172 -2.89 -6.79 -12.53
CA LEU A 172 -2.38 -7.80 -13.45
C LEU A 172 -3.47 -8.80 -13.88
N GLU A 173 -4.74 -8.51 -13.56
CA GLU A 173 -5.93 -9.34 -13.85
C GLU A 173 -5.85 -10.79 -13.31
N ALA A 174 -4.92 -11.06 -12.39
CA ALA A 174 -4.76 -12.37 -11.76
C ALA A 174 -5.80 -12.59 -10.66
N CYS A 175 -6.15 -11.52 -9.94
CA CYS A 175 -7.23 -11.48 -8.95
C CYS A 175 -8.42 -10.69 -9.48
N ASP A 176 -9.62 -11.03 -8.99
CA ASP A 176 -10.80 -10.21 -9.24
C ASP A 176 -10.53 -8.80 -8.68
N SER A 177 -10.66 -7.79 -9.53
CA SER A 177 -10.52 -6.41 -9.09
C SER A 177 -11.62 -6.10 -8.07
N PRO A 178 -11.28 -5.61 -6.87
CA PRO A 178 -12.28 -5.03 -5.96
C PRO A 178 -12.95 -3.81 -6.60
N PHE A 179 -12.25 -3.19 -7.55
CA PHE A 179 -12.76 -2.12 -8.38
C PHE A 179 -13.46 -2.70 -9.61
N THR A 180 -14.78 -2.83 -9.53
CA THR A 180 -15.61 -2.89 -10.73
C THR A 180 -15.95 -1.45 -11.10
N PRO A 181 -15.51 -0.91 -12.25
CA PRO A 181 -15.93 0.40 -12.69
C PRO A 181 -17.47 0.41 -12.76
N VAL A 182 -18.09 1.12 -11.84
CA VAL A 182 -19.54 1.25 -11.79
C VAL A 182 -19.95 2.41 -12.69
N ASP A 183 -21.07 2.29 -13.41
CA ASP A 183 -21.56 3.36 -14.28
C ASP A 183 -21.79 4.66 -13.47
N GLY A 184 -20.96 5.67 -13.72
CA GLY A 184 -21.11 7.04 -13.19
C GLY A 184 -19.87 7.56 -12.45
N VAL A 185 -19.38 8.73 -12.86
CA VAL A 185 -18.15 9.39 -12.35
C VAL A 185 -18.14 9.51 -10.82
N CYS A 186 -19.27 9.89 -10.22
CA CYS A 186 -19.40 10.03 -8.78
C CYS A 186 -19.22 8.71 -8.03
N LEU A 187 -19.91 7.65 -8.47
CA LEU A 187 -19.84 6.34 -7.83
C LEU A 187 -18.46 5.69 -8.04
N THR A 188 -17.86 5.90 -9.21
CA THR A 188 -16.47 5.49 -9.49
C THR A 188 -15.51 6.16 -8.51
N CYS A 189 -15.66 7.46 -8.28
CA CYS A 189 -14.84 8.22 -7.34
C CYS A 189 -15.03 7.73 -5.89
N GLU A 190 -16.29 7.61 -5.43
CA GLU A 190 -16.57 7.16 -4.06
C GLU A 190 -15.99 5.75 -3.82
N THR A 191 -16.10 4.87 -4.81
CA THR A 191 -15.51 3.53 -4.74
C THR A 191 -13.99 3.57 -4.71
N ALA A 192 -13.34 4.46 -5.47
CA ALA A 192 -11.88 4.60 -5.50
C ALA A 192 -11.33 5.04 -4.13
N PHE A 193 -11.92 6.06 -3.51
CA PHE A 193 -11.48 6.51 -2.18
C PHE A 193 -11.89 5.54 -1.05
N THR A 194 -13.04 4.85 -1.17
CA THR A 194 -13.39 3.79 -0.21
C THR A 194 -12.36 2.67 -0.26
N PHE A 195 -12.00 2.21 -1.46
CA PHE A 195 -10.97 1.21 -1.65
C PHE A 195 -9.61 1.68 -1.12
N MET A 196 -9.26 2.95 -1.35
CA MET A 196 -8.04 3.54 -0.81
C MET A 196 -8.00 3.47 0.72
N TYR A 197 -9.09 3.81 1.41
CA TYR A 197 -9.17 3.69 2.87
C TYR A 197 -9.22 2.25 3.38
N ASP A 198 -9.87 1.34 2.65
CA ASP A 198 -9.99 -0.06 3.07
C ASP A 198 -8.67 -0.85 2.92
N MET A 199 -7.85 -0.52 1.92
CA MET A 199 -6.59 -1.21 1.63
C MET A 199 -5.38 -0.59 2.31
N LEU A 200 -5.40 0.72 2.48
CA LEU A 200 -4.36 1.44 3.18
C LEU A 200 -4.85 1.60 4.61
N GLU A 201 -4.39 0.73 5.53
CA GLU A 201 -4.52 1.01 6.96
C GLU A 201 -3.68 2.27 7.24
N PHE A 202 -4.29 3.45 7.06
CA PHE A 202 -3.66 4.75 7.22
C PHE A 202 -3.21 4.93 8.67
N ASP A 203 -1.91 4.76 8.93
CA ASP A 203 -1.27 5.31 10.11
C ASP A 203 -0.54 6.62 9.76
N SER A 204 -0.51 7.54 10.73
CA SER A 204 0.03 8.89 10.57
C SER A 204 1.56 8.94 10.36
N GLU A 205 2.27 7.81 10.47
CA GLU A 205 3.73 7.76 10.29
C GLU A 205 4.14 7.29 8.88
N THR A 206 3.24 6.62 8.14
CA THR A 206 3.53 5.99 6.83
C THR A 206 2.77 6.65 5.66
N GLY A 207 1.79 7.52 5.92
CA GLY A 207 0.74 7.93 4.97
C GLY A 207 1.16 8.66 3.69
N THR A 208 2.10 9.60 3.71
CA THR A 208 2.28 10.52 2.55
C THR A 208 2.80 9.83 1.29
N ASN A 209 3.77 8.91 1.42
CA ASN A 209 4.31 8.19 0.26
C ASN A 209 3.27 7.21 -0.31
N VAL A 210 2.51 6.56 0.57
CA VAL A 210 1.51 5.54 0.20
C VAL A 210 0.33 6.14 -0.55
N ILE A 211 -0.06 7.39 -0.25
CA ILE A 211 -1.12 8.10 -0.99
C ILE A 211 -0.67 8.44 -2.41
N GLU A 212 0.57 8.88 -2.60
CA GLU A 212 1.12 9.16 -3.93
C GLU A 212 1.07 7.94 -4.82
N ILE A 213 1.57 6.83 -4.28
CA ILE A 213 1.53 5.50 -4.90
C ILE A 213 0.09 5.14 -5.30
N ALA A 214 -0.86 5.27 -4.37
CA ALA A 214 -2.26 4.92 -4.62
C ALA A 214 -2.94 5.81 -5.67
N LEU A 215 -2.68 7.12 -5.66
CA LEU A 215 -3.24 8.06 -6.63
C LEU A 215 -2.68 7.85 -8.03
N ASP A 216 -1.38 7.63 -8.16
CA ASP A 216 -0.73 7.31 -9.44
C ASP A 216 -1.28 6.02 -10.04
N TYR A 217 -1.58 5.02 -9.21
CA TYR A 217 -2.21 3.81 -9.69
C TYR A 217 -3.65 3.97 -10.14
N ILE A 218 -4.45 4.76 -9.42
CA ILE A 218 -5.82 5.06 -9.88
C ILE A 218 -5.77 5.55 -11.33
N CYS A 219 -4.73 6.30 -11.69
CA CYS A 219 -4.48 6.69 -13.07
C CYS A 219 -3.95 5.55 -13.95
N TYR A 220 -3.06 4.70 -13.45
CA TYR A 220 -2.62 3.49 -14.17
C TYR A 220 -3.76 2.54 -14.57
N LEU A 221 -4.83 2.42 -13.77
CA LEU A 221 -6.03 1.64 -14.09
C LEU A 221 -6.74 2.10 -15.37
N PHE A 222 -6.56 3.35 -15.78
CA PHE A 222 -7.10 3.82 -17.05
C PHE A 222 -6.27 3.28 -18.21
N PRO A 223 -6.90 2.91 -19.34
CA PRO A 223 -6.19 2.49 -20.54
C PRO A 223 -5.16 3.54 -20.98
N GLU A 224 -4.04 3.06 -21.55
CA GLU A 224 -3.01 3.94 -22.09
C GLU A 224 -3.61 4.94 -23.09
N GLY A 225 -3.22 6.21 -22.97
CA GLY A 225 -3.68 7.28 -23.84
C GLY A 225 -4.28 8.46 -23.09
N GLU A 226 -5.31 9.07 -23.66
CA GLU A 226 -5.88 10.33 -23.18
C GLU A 226 -6.52 10.20 -21.79
N SER A 227 -7.16 9.06 -21.49
CA SER A 227 -7.78 8.79 -20.20
C SER A 227 -6.76 8.76 -19.06
N ARG A 228 -5.67 7.98 -19.21
CA ARG A 228 -4.58 7.92 -18.23
C ARG A 228 -3.90 9.27 -18.07
N THR A 229 -3.52 9.92 -19.18
CA THR A 229 -2.89 11.26 -19.16
C THR A 229 -3.75 12.31 -18.47
N THR A 230 -5.07 12.25 -18.66
CA THR A 230 -6.02 13.17 -18.01
C THR A 230 -6.06 12.93 -16.51
N CYS A 231 -6.10 11.66 -16.09
CA CYS A 231 -6.01 11.30 -14.68
C CYS A 231 -4.67 11.77 -14.09
N ASP A 232 -3.54 11.44 -14.72
CA ASP A 232 -2.20 11.83 -14.25
C ASP A 232 -2.12 13.35 -14.06
N THR A 233 -2.61 14.10 -15.04
CA THR A 233 -2.62 15.58 -14.98
C THR A 233 -3.49 16.09 -13.83
N PHE A 234 -4.63 15.44 -13.59
CA PHE A 234 -5.54 15.78 -12.51
C PHE A 234 -4.92 15.47 -11.14
N VAL A 235 -4.46 14.24 -10.93
CA VAL A 235 -3.79 13.81 -9.70
C VAL A 235 -2.60 14.72 -9.39
N ASN A 236 -1.70 14.95 -10.36
CA ASN A 236 -0.54 15.82 -10.16
C ASN A 236 -0.91 17.28 -9.86
N LYS A 237 -2.08 17.74 -10.33
CA LYS A 237 -2.55 19.11 -10.09
C LYS A 237 -3.19 19.27 -8.71
N GLU A 238 -3.96 18.28 -8.29
CA GLU A 238 -4.71 18.31 -7.02
C GLU A 238 -3.99 17.54 -5.91
N TYR A 239 -2.76 17.06 -6.14
CA TYR A 239 -2.02 16.16 -5.26
C TYR A 239 -1.96 16.65 -3.82
N ASP A 240 -1.46 17.88 -3.59
CA ASP A 240 -1.32 18.45 -2.24
C ASP A 240 -2.68 18.53 -1.51
N GLU A 241 -3.75 18.83 -2.24
CA GLU A 241 -5.10 18.90 -1.67
C GLU A 241 -5.65 17.49 -1.39
N LEU A 242 -5.43 16.53 -2.28
CA LEU A 242 -5.84 15.13 -2.11
C LEU A 242 -5.17 14.51 -0.88
N ILE A 243 -3.86 14.71 -0.71
CA ILE A 243 -3.12 14.31 0.49
C ILE A 243 -3.76 14.92 1.73
N HIS A 244 -3.99 16.24 1.71
CA HIS A 244 -4.61 16.92 2.84
C HIS A 244 -6.01 16.38 3.17
N TYR A 245 -6.86 16.10 2.17
CA TYR A 245 -8.18 15.54 2.40
C TYR A 245 -8.12 14.13 3.01
N ILE A 246 -7.16 13.31 2.58
CA ILE A 246 -6.98 11.95 3.09
C ILE A 246 -6.39 11.97 4.51
N ASP A 247 -5.38 12.79 4.76
CA ASP A 247 -4.79 13.00 6.09
C ASP A 247 -5.80 13.58 7.09
N SER A 248 -6.79 14.33 6.58
CA SER A 248 -7.90 14.88 7.36
C SER A 248 -9.08 13.90 7.51
N GLU A 249 -8.91 12.63 7.09
CA GLU A 249 -9.88 11.54 7.18
C GLU A 249 -11.25 11.87 6.53
N PHE A 250 -11.23 12.64 5.44
CA PHE A 250 -12.47 13.00 4.74
C PHE A 250 -13.12 11.79 4.10
N SER A 251 -14.43 11.59 4.30
CA SER A 251 -15.14 10.46 3.69
C SER A 251 -14.98 10.45 2.16
N PRO A 252 -14.99 9.27 1.50
CA PRO A 252 -14.89 9.15 0.05
C PRO A 252 -15.82 10.10 -0.72
N LYS A 253 -17.07 10.22 -0.28
CA LYS A 253 -18.06 11.13 -0.85
C LYS A 253 -17.69 12.61 -0.72
N ALA A 254 -17.05 12.99 0.38
CA ALA A 254 -16.57 14.36 0.60
C ALA A 254 -15.53 14.73 -0.45
N ILE A 255 -14.50 13.88 -0.58
CA ILE A 255 -13.41 14.08 -1.51
C ILE A 255 -13.96 14.16 -2.93
N CYS A 256 -14.88 13.27 -3.30
CA CYS A 256 -15.52 13.27 -4.61
C CYS A 256 -16.37 14.52 -4.92
N ASN A 257 -16.96 15.16 -3.91
CA ASN A 257 -17.62 16.45 -4.08
C ASN A 257 -16.59 17.58 -4.24
N LEU A 258 -15.53 17.59 -3.42
CA LEU A 258 -14.47 18.60 -3.44
C LEU A 258 -13.76 18.64 -4.80
N ILE A 259 -13.52 17.47 -5.40
CA ILE A 259 -12.91 17.37 -6.73
C ILE A 259 -13.92 17.45 -7.89
N ASN A 260 -15.19 17.75 -7.62
CA ASN A 260 -16.28 17.84 -8.60
C ASN A 260 -16.52 16.56 -9.42
N ALA A 261 -16.13 15.39 -8.90
CA ALA A 261 -16.44 14.09 -9.49
C ALA A 261 -17.89 13.67 -9.21
N CYS A 262 -18.41 14.11 -8.08
CA CYS A 262 -19.82 14.08 -7.74
C CYS A 262 -20.44 15.46 -7.97
N ASP A 263 -21.66 15.48 -8.50
CA ASP A 263 -22.54 16.63 -8.33
C ASP A 263 -22.83 16.71 -6.82
N GLY A 264 -21.99 17.44 -6.09
CA GLY A 264 -22.40 18.01 -4.83
C GLY A 264 -23.65 18.83 -5.13
N PRO A 265 -24.69 18.83 -4.28
CA PRO A 265 -25.75 19.80 -4.46
C PRO A 265 -25.03 21.16 -4.48
N ASP A 266 -25.01 21.88 -5.62
CA ASP A 266 -24.87 23.33 -5.57
C ASP A 266 -26.16 23.74 -4.88
N PRO A 267 -26.15 23.93 -3.56
CA PRO A 267 -27.39 23.83 -2.82
C PRO A 267 -28.12 25.10 -3.18
N GLU A 268 -29.16 24.99 -4.01
CA GLU A 268 -29.95 26.15 -4.37
C GLU A 268 -30.74 26.56 -3.11
N TYR A 269 -30.13 27.40 -2.28
CA TYR A 269 -30.72 27.91 -1.06
C TYR A 269 -31.40 29.24 -1.34
N LYS A 270 -32.66 29.36 -0.92
CA LYS A 270 -33.45 30.58 -1.07
C LYS A 270 -33.49 31.39 0.21
N THR A 271 -33.11 30.77 1.32
CA THR A 271 -33.20 31.35 2.67
C THR A 271 -31.95 31.06 3.49
N GLU A 272 -31.71 31.90 4.51
CA GLU A 272 -30.63 31.71 5.50
C GLU A 272 -30.83 30.38 6.29
N CYS A 273 -32.08 29.94 6.51
CA CYS A 273 -32.39 28.65 7.14
C CYS A 273 -31.99 27.46 6.26
N GLU A 274 -32.33 27.48 4.96
CA GLU A 274 -31.92 26.43 4.02
C GLU A 274 -30.40 26.37 3.89
N PHE A 275 -29.74 27.53 3.79
CA PHE A 275 -28.28 27.62 3.78
C PHE A 275 -27.68 26.97 5.04
N CYS A 276 -28.19 27.33 6.22
CA CYS A 276 -27.73 26.77 7.48
C CYS A 276 -27.87 25.24 7.52
N ARG A 277 -29.05 24.72 7.14
CA ARG A 277 -29.30 23.28 7.17
C ARG A 277 -28.32 22.52 6.29
N ILE A 278 -28.02 23.07 5.11
CA ILE A 278 -27.10 22.43 4.18
C ILE A 278 -25.67 22.48 4.72
N LEU A 279 -25.18 23.65 5.10
CA LEU A 279 -23.83 23.83 5.63
C LEU A 279 -23.60 22.96 6.87
N TYR A 280 -24.54 22.98 7.81
CA TYR A 280 -24.38 22.28 9.08
C TYR A 280 -24.59 20.77 8.96
N GLN A 281 -25.55 20.31 8.14
CA GLN A 281 -25.70 18.88 7.86
C GLN A 281 -24.46 18.33 7.14
N MET A 282 -23.92 19.09 6.18
CA MET A 282 -22.68 18.73 5.50
C MET A 282 -21.53 18.63 6.51
N ALA A 283 -21.37 19.59 7.42
CA ALA A 283 -20.39 19.50 8.49
C ALA A 283 -20.59 18.25 9.37
N LEU A 284 -21.82 17.89 9.73
CA LEU A 284 -22.09 16.67 10.51
C LEU A 284 -21.80 15.38 9.74
N ASP A 285 -22.13 15.34 8.45
CA ASP A 285 -21.91 14.18 7.58
C ASP A 285 -20.41 13.97 7.30
N LEU A 286 -19.62 15.04 7.39
CA LEU A 286 -18.17 15.04 7.14
C LEU A 286 -17.31 14.88 8.40
N LEU A 287 -17.89 15.05 9.60
CA LEU A 287 -17.17 14.86 10.86
C LEU A 287 -17.26 13.41 11.36
N ASP A 288 -16.12 12.76 11.54
CA ASP A 288 -16.06 11.49 12.29
C ASP A 288 -16.11 11.72 13.83
N PHE A 289 -16.00 10.67 14.64
CA PHE A 289 -15.99 10.75 16.11
C PHE A 289 -14.70 11.40 16.64
N ASP A 290 -14.85 12.31 17.61
CA ASP A 290 -13.76 13.00 18.33
C ASP A 290 -12.86 13.97 17.51
N ALA A 291 -13.45 14.81 16.66
CA ALA A 291 -12.73 15.90 15.97
C ALA A 291 -12.25 17.02 16.92
N SER A 292 -11.02 17.52 16.68
CA SER A 292 -10.47 18.70 17.35
C SER A 292 -11.08 20.00 16.79
N ILE A 293 -10.91 21.13 17.50
CA ILE A 293 -11.39 22.43 17.00
C ILE A 293 -10.70 22.80 15.69
N ASP A 294 -9.39 22.57 15.58
CA ASP A 294 -8.61 22.90 14.39
C ASP A 294 -9.14 22.13 13.16
N ILE A 295 -9.50 20.84 13.31
CA ILE A 295 -10.11 20.03 12.24
C ILE A 295 -11.49 20.58 11.85
N ILE A 296 -12.30 21.00 12.82
CA ILE A 296 -13.61 21.60 12.54
C ILE A 296 -13.46 22.93 11.77
N GLU A 297 -12.46 23.74 12.11
CA GLU A 297 -12.19 25.00 11.40
C GLU A 297 -11.79 24.76 9.94
N GLU A 298 -10.87 23.83 9.70
CA GLU A 298 -10.46 23.44 8.35
C GLU A 298 -11.65 22.90 7.56
N LEU A 299 -12.45 22.00 8.15
CA LEU A 299 -13.67 21.48 7.53
C LEU A 299 -14.65 22.59 7.12
N LEU A 300 -14.83 23.61 7.96
CA LEU A 300 -15.75 24.71 7.68
C LEU A 300 -15.25 25.63 6.56
N GLU A 301 -13.94 25.89 6.47
CA GLU A 301 -13.32 26.56 5.32
C GLU A 301 -13.54 25.74 4.04
N HIS A 302 -13.29 24.43 4.09
CA HIS A 302 -13.49 23.51 2.95
C HIS A 302 -14.94 23.44 2.49
N ILE A 303 -15.90 23.39 3.42
CA ILE A 303 -17.33 23.45 3.09
C ILE A 303 -17.69 24.74 2.36
N CYS A 304 -17.03 25.86 2.66
CA CYS A 304 -17.24 27.08 1.89
C CYS A 304 -16.71 27.00 0.48
N ASP A 305 -15.63 26.26 0.24
CA ASP A 305 -15.03 26.16 -1.08
C ASP A 305 -15.83 25.23 -2.02
N ILE A 306 -16.64 24.31 -1.47
CA ILE A 306 -17.66 23.52 -2.20
C ILE A 306 -18.69 24.42 -2.91
N PHE A 307 -18.95 25.62 -2.40
CA PHE A 307 -19.88 26.53 -3.06
C PHE A 307 -19.24 27.12 -4.33
N ASN A 308 -19.74 26.70 -5.50
CA ASN A 308 -19.10 26.92 -6.81
C ASN A 308 -19.12 28.36 -7.36
N THR A 309 -19.49 29.37 -6.56
CA THR A 309 -19.44 30.78 -7.00
C THR A 309 -18.78 31.67 -5.96
N PRO A 310 -17.98 32.68 -6.35
CA PRO A 310 -17.40 33.64 -5.41
C PRO A 310 -18.43 34.35 -4.52
N ALA A 311 -19.68 34.46 -4.98
CA ALA A 311 -20.77 35.04 -4.21
C ALA A 311 -21.24 34.10 -3.09
N THR A 312 -21.40 32.80 -3.38
CA THR A 312 -21.85 31.79 -2.43
C THR A 312 -20.74 31.42 -1.42
N GLN A 313 -19.48 31.33 -1.86
CA GLN A 313 -18.31 31.21 -0.95
C GLN A 313 -18.27 32.36 0.06
N LYS A 314 -18.45 33.60 -0.41
CA LYS A 314 -18.46 34.78 0.46
C LYS A 314 -19.62 34.75 1.45
N VAL A 315 -20.81 34.32 1.03
CA VAL A 315 -21.96 34.17 1.92
C VAL A 315 -21.66 33.12 2.99
N CYS A 316 -21.01 32.02 2.62
CA CYS A 316 -20.61 30.96 3.54
C CYS A 316 -19.61 31.45 4.59
N LYS A 317 -18.51 32.08 4.17
CA LYS A 317 -17.50 32.61 5.11
C LYS A 317 -18.10 33.62 6.08
N VAL A 318 -18.95 34.54 5.58
CA VAL A 318 -19.68 35.50 6.44
C VAL A 318 -20.63 34.82 7.42
N PHE A 319 -21.28 33.73 7.02
CA PHE A 319 -22.18 32.98 7.89
C PHE A 319 -21.43 32.24 9.00
N ILE A 320 -20.29 31.61 8.69
CA ILE A 320 -19.42 30.97 9.66
C ILE A 320 -18.87 32.01 10.63
N ASP A 321 -18.26 33.09 10.14
CA ASP A 321 -17.71 34.17 10.97
C ASP A 321 -18.74 34.71 11.97
N LYS A 322 -19.98 34.90 11.53
CA LYS A 322 -21.08 35.41 12.35
C LYS A 322 -21.51 34.42 13.45
N ASN A 323 -21.38 33.12 13.21
CA ASN A 323 -21.91 32.07 14.07
C ASN A 323 -20.83 31.16 14.68
N TYR A 324 -19.56 31.49 14.50
CA TYR A 324 -18.39 30.66 14.79
C TYR A 324 -18.50 29.89 16.12
N GLU A 325 -18.62 30.60 17.26
CA GLU A 325 -18.65 29.95 18.58
C GLU A 325 -19.80 28.94 18.72
N LYS A 326 -20.97 29.24 18.12
CA LYS A 326 -22.14 28.37 18.17
C LYS A 326 -22.00 27.16 17.25
N ILE A 327 -21.40 27.36 16.07
CA ILE A 327 -21.14 26.28 15.11
C ILE A 327 -20.18 25.28 15.74
N ILE A 328 -19.05 25.75 16.27
CA ILE A 328 -18.06 24.89 16.95
C ILE A 328 -18.70 24.10 18.09
N ASP A 329 -19.40 24.78 19.01
CA ASP A 329 -20.07 24.10 20.14
C ASP A 329 -21.11 23.07 19.65
N SER A 330 -21.89 23.40 18.63
CA SER A 330 -22.94 22.51 18.13
C SER A 330 -22.36 21.28 17.44
N LEU A 331 -21.28 21.43 16.67
CA LEU A 331 -20.58 20.33 16.00
C LEU A 331 -19.87 19.42 17.01
N LEU A 332 -19.20 19.98 18.01
CA LEU A 332 -18.59 19.20 19.11
C LEU A 332 -19.63 18.37 19.87
N GLN A 333 -20.83 18.93 20.08
CA GLN A 333 -21.94 18.24 20.75
C GLN A 333 -22.80 17.40 19.80
N LYS A 334 -22.48 17.39 18.49
CA LYS A 334 -23.25 16.74 17.42
C LYS A 334 -24.75 17.01 17.52
N TYR A 335 -25.14 18.27 17.77
CA TYR A 335 -26.56 18.63 17.85
C TYR A 335 -27.26 18.38 16.52
N PRO A 336 -28.53 17.91 16.52
CA PRO A 336 -29.30 17.76 15.28
C PRO A 336 -29.39 19.08 14.52
N THR A 337 -29.28 19.01 13.19
CA THR A 337 -29.25 20.17 12.29
C THR A 337 -30.33 21.21 12.55
N GLU A 338 -31.56 20.78 12.82
CA GLU A 338 -32.66 21.71 13.09
C GLU A 338 -32.43 22.53 14.37
N VAL A 339 -31.98 21.86 15.43
CA VAL A 339 -31.70 22.49 16.73
C VAL A 339 -30.54 23.48 16.63
N ALA A 340 -29.48 23.09 15.91
CA ALA A 340 -28.33 23.94 15.67
C ALA A 340 -28.72 25.19 14.87
N CYS A 341 -29.48 25.02 13.77
CA CYS A 341 -29.88 26.13 12.93
C CYS A 341 -30.88 27.10 13.58
N GLU A 342 -31.73 26.61 14.48
CA GLU A 342 -32.53 27.46 15.38
C GLU A 342 -31.62 28.25 16.34
N ALA A 343 -30.62 27.61 16.95
CA ALA A 343 -29.68 28.25 17.87
C ALA A 343 -28.82 29.34 17.20
N PHE A 344 -28.51 29.17 15.91
CA PHE A 344 -27.82 30.17 15.08
C PHE A 344 -28.73 31.34 14.70
N GLY A 345 -30.05 31.21 14.92
CA GLY A 345 -31.06 32.18 14.50
C GLY A 345 -31.29 32.19 12.99
N ALA A 346 -30.84 31.14 12.30
CA ALA A 346 -31.04 30.97 10.86
C ALA A 346 -32.43 30.40 10.56
N CYS A 347 -32.92 29.49 11.41
CA CYS A 347 -34.26 28.91 11.34
C CYS A 347 -35.17 29.42 12.47
N ILE A 348 -36.48 29.37 12.23
CA ILE A 348 -37.51 29.69 13.23
C ILE A 348 -37.92 28.38 13.89
N ALA A 349 -37.94 28.36 15.23
CA ALA A 349 -38.37 27.22 16.06
C ALA A 349 -39.87 26.91 15.98
#